data_AF-A0A7V9QJK2-F1
#
_entry.id   AF-A0A7V9QJK2-F1
#
_cell.length_a   1.000
_cell.length_b   1.000
_cell.length_c   1.000
_cell.angle_alpha   90.00
_cell.angle_beta   90.00
_cell.angle_gamma   90.00
#
_symmetry.space_group_name_H-M   'P 1'
#
loop_
_entity.id
_entity.type
_entity.pdbx_description
1 polymer ?
#
loop_
_entity_poly.entity_id
_entity_poly.type
_entity_poly.pdbx_seq_one_letter_code
_entity_poly.pdbx_strand_id
1 'polypeptide(L)'
;MSIVRALESGKVQMALVLTLTDQSQLATTFEAMLSPFASATPDAWFVRIGNEMKALCHGDSALVCAQHRGHGRHFSADAPELAAEMDARCGFRDGELRFPDPTIDAGLIERRRRSVDAWTAAMLNDVAGGGYYGSEFYNEVAIPFKARATMALAVHGPEGEVMLGVNNERPVLDPLSEDTLGLLALMLPAFRAGFEMLSRLEFSRHTLATALDGLAEGMMVFGLADSRELYRNGALIAMLADDPEHLVVERRILQLVRGLCFMKRGRAGERLRAPAVLDEIATRRARYRARFTLLSSGIFSRDEAVLVAIEAPAPRLPSAPTLTARYKLTKREAEVALKLATGASDVDLARMLGISAHTVRHHTENIFAKLNVHSRKALALHLLNGESPRQR
;
A
#
# COMPACT_ATOMS: atom_id res chain seq x y z
N MET A 1 -6.55 -10.27 47.20
CA MET A 1 -6.58 -9.00 46.44
C MET A 1 -6.62 -9.41 44.98
N SER A 2 -7.63 -9.02 44.18
CA SER A 2 -7.70 -9.48 42.78
C SER A 2 -6.43 -9.05 42.04
N ILE A 3 -5.79 -9.97 41.32
CA ILE A 3 -4.59 -9.73 40.49
C ILE A 3 -4.79 -8.54 39.54
N VAL A 4 -6.04 -8.31 39.11
CA VAL A 4 -6.44 -7.12 38.34
C VAL A 4 -6.12 -5.81 39.09
N ARG A 5 -6.37 -5.74 40.41
CA ARG A 5 -6.03 -4.56 41.22
C ARG A 5 -4.52 -4.37 41.43
N ALA A 6 -3.74 -5.46 41.39
CA ALA A 6 -2.29 -5.38 41.50
C ALA A 6 -1.67 -4.78 40.22
N LEU A 7 -2.14 -5.24 39.05
CA LEU A 7 -1.76 -4.69 37.74
C LEU A 7 -2.21 -3.22 37.55
N GLU A 8 -3.43 -2.87 37.98
CA GLU A 8 -3.95 -1.49 37.95
C GLU A 8 -3.08 -0.51 38.78
N SER A 9 -2.42 -1.01 39.82
CA SER A 9 -1.69 -0.17 40.79
C SER A 9 -0.22 0.09 40.44
N GLY A 10 0.33 -0.61 39.45
CA GLY A 10 1.76 -0.53 39.10
C GLY A 10 2.73 -0.96 40.21
N LYS A 11 2.24 -1.58 41.29
CA LYS A 11 3.02 -1.97 42.48
C LYS A 11 3.52 -3.42 42.46
N VAL A 12 3.74 -4.00 41.28
CA VAL A 12 4.33 -5.34 41.20
C VAL A 12 5.85 -5.21 41.22
N GLN A 13 6.47 -5.54 42.35
CA GLN A 13 7.92 -5.69 42.44
C GLN A 13 8.29 -7.03 41.79
N MET A 14 8.56 -7.01 40.48
CA MET A 14 8.81 -8.21 39.69
C MET A 14 10.20 -8.79 39.97
N ALA A 15 10.27 -10.01 40.50
CA ALA A 15 11.49 -10.81 40.53
C ALA A 15 11.33 -12.00 39.57
N LEU A 16 11.35 -11.71 38.25
CA LEU A 16 11.27 -12.74 37.22
C LEU A 16 12.53 -13.61 37.26
N VAL A 17 12.44 -14.84 37.77
CA VAL A 17 13.57 -15.78 37.75
C VAL A 17 13.56 -16.53 36.42
N LEU A 18 14.31 -16.02 35.44
CA LEU A 18 14.43 -16.60 34.11
C LEU A 18 15.65 -17.52 33.99
N THR A 19 15.49 -18.67 33.36
CA THR A 19 16.64 -19.50 32.96
C THR A 19 17.43 -18.84 31.83
N LEU A 20 18.66 -19.30 31.57
CA LEU A 20 19.44 -18.81 30.41
C LEU A 20 18.72 -19.05 29.08
N THR A 21 17.99 -20.16 28.97
CA THR A 21 17.17 -20.48 27.79
C THR A 21 16.04 -19.47 27.65
N ASP A 22 15.35 -19.14 28.75
CA ASP A 22 14.26 -18.16 28.72
C ASP A 22 14.77 -16.76 28.40
N GLN A 23 15.94 -16.37 28.91
CA GLN A 23 16.57 -15.08 28.56
C GLN A 23 16.93 -15.00 27.08
N SER A 24 17.44 -16.08 26.48
CA SER A 24 17.73 -16.13 25.05
C SER A 24 16.44 -16.03 24.23
N GLN A 25 15.39 -16.76 24.62
CA GLN A 25 14.09 -16.71 23.92
C GLN A 25 13.43 -15.33 24.06
N LEU A 26 13.55 -14.70 25.22
CA LEU A 26 13.09 -13.34 25.48
C LEU A 26 13.77 -12.35 24.53
N ALA A 27 15.10 -12.44 24.39
CA ALA A 27 15.87 -11.57 23.49
C ALA A 27 15.44 -11.74 22.02
N THR A 28 15.30 -12.99 21.56
CA THR A 28 14.81 -13.29 20.19
C THR A 28 13.41 -12.73 19.96
N THR A 29 12.52 -12.86 20.96
CA THR A 29 11.14 -12.36 20.88
C THR A 29 11.11 -10.83 20.83
N PHE A 30 11.91 -10.16 21.64
CA PHE A 30 12.09 -8.70 21.58
C PHE A 30 12.60 -8.24 20.21
N GLU A 31 13.64 -8.88 19.69
CA GLU A 31 14.20 -8.58 18.37
C GLU A 31 13.13 -8.75 17.29
N ALA A 32 12.31 -9.80 17.38
CA ALA A 32 11.24 -10.06 16.44
C ALA A 32 10.18 -8.95 16.45
N MET A 33 9.74 -8.52 17.62
CA MET A 33 8.78 -7.42 17.77
C MET A 33 9.34 -6.08 17.28
N LEU A 34 10.61 -5.78 17.60
CA LEU A 34 11.23 -4.50 17.24
C LEU A 34 11.70 -4.44 15.78
N SER A 35 11.61 -5.55 15.04
CA SER A 35 12.06 -5.66 13.65
C SER A 35 10.93 -6.04 12.69
N PRO A 36 9.83 -5.25 12.61
CA PRO A 36 8.71 -5.56 11.73
C PRO A 36 9.10 -5.69 10.27
N PHE A 37 10.10 -4.93 9.85
CA PHE A 37 10.57 -4.93 8.48
C PHE A 37 11.56 -6.06 8.16
N ALA A 38 12.01 -6.85 9.14
CA ALA A 38 12.81 -8.04 8.84
C ALA A 38 12.00 -9.09 8.06
N SER A 39 10.67 -9.04 8.15
CA SER A 39 9.76 -9.88 7.37
C SER A 39 9.40 -9.23 6.02
N ALA A 40 9.12 -10.06 5.01
CA ALA A 40 8.79 -9.59 3.66
C ALA A 40 7.45 -8.84 3.58
N THR A 41 6.51 -9.15 4.47
CA THR A 41 5.18 -8.53 4.55
C THR A 41 4.77 -8.35 6.01
N PRO A 42 3.83 -7.44 6.32
CA PRO A 42 3.22 -7.33 7.66
C PRO A 42 2.64 -8.68 8.15
N ASP A 43 1.93 -9.41 7.29
CA ASP A 43 1.39 -10.75 7.60
C ASP A 43 2.49 -11.72 8.05
N ALA A 44 3.62 -11.75 7.34
CA ALA A 44 4.76 -12.59 7.69
C ALA A 44 5.42 -12.15 9.01
N TRP A 45 5.36 -10.86 9.35
CA TRP A 45 5.79 -10.38 10.65
C TRP A 45 4.85 -10.82 11.78
N PHE A 46 3.53 -10.70 11.59
CA PHE A 46 2.54 -11.17 12.56
C PHE A 46 2.70 -12.66 12.87
N VAL A 47 2.89 -13.49 11.85
CA VAL A 47 3.19 -14.92 12.02
C VAL A 47 4.50 -15.13 12.80
N ARG A 48 5.56 -14.38 12.47
CA ARG A 48 6.86 -14.50 13.16
C ARG A 48 6.73 -14.17 14.65
N ILE A 49 6.16 -13.02 15.01
CA ILE A 49 6.02 -12.63 16.43
C ILE A 49 5.12 -13.59 17.20
N GLY A 50 4.08 -14.15 16.55
CA GLY A 50 3.25 -15.19 17.14
C GLY A 50 4.07 -16.43 17.49
N ASN A 51 4.90 -16.91 16.56
CA ASN A 51 5.77 -18.07 16.80
C ASN A 51 6.79 -17.84 17.93
N GLU A 52 7.41 -16.65 17.98
CA GLU A 52 8.38 -16.33 19.05
C GLU A 52 7.71 -16.21 20.41
N MET A 53 6.55 -15.55 20.48
CA MET A 53 5.77 -15.45 21.72
C MET A 53 5.27 -16.82 22.19
N LYS A 54 4.87 -17.70 21.25
CA LYS A 54 4.51 -19.07 21.56
C LYS A 54 5.67 -19.81 22.22
N ALA A 55 6.85 -19.74 21.63
CA ALA A 55 8.05 -20.38 22.19
C ALA A 55 8.38 -19.83 23.58
N LEU A 56 8.29 -18.50 23.76
CA LEU A 56 8.53 -17.83 25.04
C LEU A 56 7.53 -18.24 26.14
N CYS A 57 6.25 -18.44 25.79
CA CYS A 57 5.20 -18.77 26.75
C CYS A 57 4.92 -20.28 26.85
N HIS A 58 5.71 -21.13 26.20
CA HIS A 58 5.46 -22.58 26.08
C HIS A 58 4.04 -22.91 25.56
N GLY A 59 3.60 -22.18 24.55
CA GLY A 59 2.30 -22.33 23.91
C GLY A 59 2.20 -23.50 22.93
N ASP A 60 0.98 -24.01 22.75
CA ASP A 60 0.66 -25.02 21.73
C ASP A 60 0.42 -24.37 20.36
N SER A 61 -0.22 -23.19 20.34
CA SER A 61 -0.41 -22.38 19.13
C SER A 61 -0.37 -20.89 19.42
N ALA A 62 -0.21 -20.07 18.38
CA ALA A 62 -0.35 -18.61 18.50
C ALA A 62 -1.15 -18.01 17.35
N LEU A 63 -1.94 -16.99 17.69
CA LEU A 63 -2.73 -16.20 16.76
C LEU A 63 -2.40 -14.73 16.98
N VAL A 64 -2.18 -14.00 15.90
CA VAL A 64 -2.20 -12.54 15.91
C VAL A 64 -3.42 -12.08 15.14
N CYS A 65 -4.25 -11.21 15.70
CA CYS A 65 -5.32 -10.56 14.97
C CYS A 65 -5.00 -9.10 14.74
N ALA A 66 -5.28 -8.61 13.53
CA ALA A 66 -5.14 -7.21 13.18
C ALA A 66 -6.22 -6.83 12.16
N GLN A 67 -6.60 -5.56 12.15
CA GLN A 67 -7.30 -5.01 11.00
C GLN A 67 -6.28 -4.84 9.86
N HIS A 68 -6.53 -5.49 8.72
CA HIS A 68 -5.68 -5.43 7.55
C HIS A 68 -6.53 -5.09 6.33
N ARG A 69 -6.25 -3.95 5.68
CA ARG A 69 -6.97 -3.48 4.47
C ARG A 69 -8.49 -3.38 4.68
N GLY A 70 -8.92 -2.91 5.84
CA GLY A 70 -10.33 -2.74 6.18
C GLY A 70 -11.03 -4.00 6.70
N HIS A 71 -10.36 -5.16 6.70
CA HIS A 71 -10.92 -6.42 7.20
C HIS A 71 -10.09 -6.97 8.36
N GLY A 72 -10.74 -7.45 9.41
CA GLY A 72 -10.07 -8.21 10.46
C GLY A 72 -9.55 -9.54 9.93
N ARG A 73 -8.31 -9.88 10.26
CA ARG A 73 -7.75 -11.22 9.97
C ARG A 73 -6.93 -11.75 11.12
N HIS A 74 -6.95 -13.06 11.27
CA HIS A 74 -6.11 -13.83 12.18
C HIS A 74 -4.95 -14.48 11.43
N PHE A 75 -3.75 -14.33 11.96
CA PHE A 75 -2.49 -14.83 11.40
C PHE A 75 -1.93 -15.90 12.34
N SER A 76 -1.72 -17.10 11.80
CA SER A 76 -1.13 -18.22 12.54
C SER A 76 -0.45 -19.18 11.56
N ALA A 77 0.73 -19.67 11.93
CA ALA A 77 1.41 -20.72 11.17
C ALA A 77 0.99 -22.13 11.60
N ASP A 78 0.58 -22.29 12.85
CA ASP A 78 0.41 -23.58 13.52
C ASP A 78 -1.04 -23.92 13.87
N ALA A 79 -1.94 -22.95 13.80
CA ALA A 79 -3.38 -23.14 13.94
C ALA A 79 -4.17 -22.40 12.83
N PRO A 80 -3.93 -22.72 11.54
CA PRO A 80 -4.62 -22.06 10.43
C PRO A 80 -6.14 -22.30 10.44
N GLU A 81 -6.58 -23.45 10.95
CA GLU A 81 -8.00 -23.80 11.07
C GLU A 81 -8.69 -22.98 12.15
N LEU A 82 -8.03 -22.77 13.30
CA LEU A 82 -8.53 -21.85 14.34
C LEU A 82 -8.56 -20.41 13.82
N ALA A 83 -7.52 -19.97 13.10
CA ALA A 83 -7.51 -18.64 12.51
C ALA A 83 -8.68 -18.45 11.53
N ALA A 84 -8.98 -19.45 10.70
CA ALA A 84 -10.12 -19.42 9.79
C ALA A 84 -11.47 -19.39 10.53
N GLU A 85 -11.62 -20.17 11.61
CA GLU A 85 -12.82 -20.15 12.45
C GLU A 85 -13.01 -18.78 13.11
N MET A 86 -11.94 -18.17 13.60
CA MET A 86 -11.95 -16.83 14.18
C MET A 86 -12.31 -15.76 13.16
N ASP A 87 -11.78 -15.85 11.93
CA ASP A 87 -12.13 -14.95 10.82
C ASP A 87 -13.60 -15.10 10.37
N ALA A 88 -14.17 -16.30 10.47
CA ALA A 88 -15.55 -16.56 10.10
C ALA A 88 -16.57 -16.04 11.13
N ARG A 89 -16.20 -16.05 12.42
CA ARG A 89 -17.09 -15.63 13.52
C ARG A 89 -16.88 -14.19 13.95
N CYS A 90 -15.64 -13.74 14.03
CA CYS A 90 -15.31 -12.43 14.63
C CYS A 90 -15.37 -11.32 13.58
N GLY A 91 -15.64 -10.11 14.05
CA GLY A 91 -15.62 -8.91 13.22
C GLY A 91 -14.81 -7.79 13.87
N PHE A 92 -14.56 -6.73 13.12
CA PHE A 92 -14.02 -5.49 13.67
C PHE A 92 -15.09 -4.40 13.60
N ARG A 93 -15.23 -3.64 14.69
CA ARG A 93 -16.11 -2.47 14.77
C ARG A 93 -15.33 -1.34 15.41
N ASP A 94 -15.27 -0.19 14.74
CA ASP A 94 -14.51 0.99 15.19
C ASP A 94 -13.04 0.67 15.54
N GLY A 95 -12.43 -0.23 14.76
CA GLY A 95 -11.05 -0.68 14.97
C GLY A 95 -10.88 -1.68 16.13
N GLU A 96 -11.95 -2.12 16.79
CA GLU A 96 -11.88 -3.09 17.89
C GLU A 96 -12.36 -4.48 17.46
N LEU A 97 -11.73 -5.53 17.97
CA LEU A 97 -12.19 -6.91 17.78
C LEU A 97 -13.50 -7.13 18.54
N ARG A 98 -14.49 -7.69 17.85
CA ARG A 98 -15.83 -8.02 18.37
C ARG A 98 -16.16 -9.49 18.18
N PHE A 99 -16.73 -10.09 19.22
CA PHE A 99 -17.20 -11.47 19.20
C PHE A 99 -18.73 -11.52 19.11
N PRO A 100 -19.30 -12.50 18.37
CA PRO A 100 -20.73 -12.77 18.42
C PRO A 100 -21.18 -13.25 19.81
N ASP A 101 -20.32 -13.97 20.52
CA ASP A 101 -20.57 -14.42 21.88
C ASP A 101 -20.60 -13.21 22.84
N PRO A 102 -21.75 -12.89 23.46
CA PRO A 102 -21.89 -11.70 24.31
C PRO A 102 -21.00 -11.72 25.55
N THR A 103 -20.68 -12.91 26.06
CA THR A 103 -19.84 -13.06 27.25
C THR A 103 -18.40 -12.68 26.92
N ILE A 104 -17.91 -13.14 25.77
CA ILE A 104 -16.56 -12.81 25.30
C ILE A 104 -16.47 -11.33 24.91
N ASP A 105 -17.46 -10.81 24.17
CA ASP A 105 -17.47 -9.40 23.75
C ASP A 105 -17.50 -8.47 24.96
N ALA A 106 -18.34 -8.76 25.97
CA ALA A 106 -18.40 -8.00 27.21
C ALA A 106 -17.07 -8.02 27.97
N GLY A 107 -16.41 -9.18 28.03
CA GLY A 107 -15.07 -9.31 28.62
C GLY A 107 -14.03 -8.41 27.95
N LEU A 108 -14.01 -8.38 26.60
CA LEU A 108 -13.08 -7.55 25.84
C LEU A 108 -13.38 -6.05 25.97
N ILE A 109 -14.65 -5.65 26.01
CA ILE A 109 -15.06 -4.27 26.27
C ILE A 109 -14.57 -3.83 27.66
N GLU A 110 -14.78 -4.66 28.68
CA GLU A 110 -14.38 -4.33 30.05
C GLU A 110 -12.85 -4.32 30.20
N ARG A 111 -12.14 -5.25 29.54
CA ARG A 111 -10.66 -5.23 29.44
C ARG A 111 -10.16 -3.89 28.91
N ARG A 112 -10.76 -3.40 27.80
CA ARG A 112 -10.42 -2.10 27.21
C ARG A 112 -10.74 -0.94 28.15
N ARG A 113 -11.92 -0.95 28.78
CA ARG A 113 -12.35 0.07 29.76
C ARG A 113 -11.36 0.20 30.93
N ARG A 114 -10.70 -0.90 31.30
CA ARG A 114 -9.68 -0.95 32.37
C ARG A 114 -8.25 -0.82 31.88
N SER A 115 -8.02 -0.66 30.58
CA SER A 115 -6.68 -0.56 29.98
C SER A 115 -5.76 -1.73 30.31
N VAL A 116 -6.31 -2.95 30.35
CA VAL A 116 -5.56 -4.18 30.64
C VAL A 116 -5.02 -4.76 29.34
N ASP A 117 -3.83 -4.33 28.94
CA ASP A 117 -3.21 -4.68 27.65
C ASP A 117 -2.42 -6.01 27.66
N ALA A 118 -2.09 -6.54 28.83
CA ALA A 118 -1.56 -7.89 29.02
C ALA A 118 -2.54 -8.67 29.92
N TRP A 119 -3.03 -9.83 29.45
CA TRP A 119 -4.10 -10.55 30.11
C TRP A 119 -4.06 -12.05 29.80
N THR A 120 -4.79 -12.83 30.60
CA THR A 120 -5.05 -14.25 30.34
C THR A 120 -6.54 -14.53 30.29
N ALA A 121 -6.95 -15.62 29.65
CA ALA A 121 -8.35 -16.07 29.61
C ALA A 121 -8.95 -16.22 31.02
N ALA A 122 -8.14 -16.63 32.01
CA ALA A 122 -8.53 -16.71 33.41
C ALA A 122 -8.85 -15.31 33.99
N MET A 123 -8.03 -14.30 33.69
CA MET A 123 -8.35 -12.92 34.05
C MET A 123 -9.59 -12.40 33.32
N LEU A 124 -9.75 -12.73 32.03
CA LEU A 124 -10.91 -12.32 31.25
C LEU A 124 -12.20 -12.91 31.84
N ASN A 125 -12.16 -14.16 32.32
CA ASN A 125 -13.25 -14.77 33.06
C ASN A 125 -13.63 -13.97 34.30
N ASP A 126 -12.65 -13.56 35.12
CA ASP A 126 -12.90 -12.75 36.32
C ASP A 126 -13.49 -11.38 35.97
N VAL A 127 -12.97 -10.74 34.91
CA VAL A 127 -13.42 -9.43 34.43
C VAL A 127 -14.84 -9.52 33.84
N ALA A 128 -15.19 -10.64 33.20
CA ALA A 128 -16.50 -10.92 32.63
C ALA A 128 -17.52 -11.52 33.62
N GLY A 129 -17.21 -11.55 34.93
CA GLY A 129 -18.13 -12.04 35.96
C GLY A 129 -18.30 -13.56 36.01
N GLY A 130 -17.33 -14.32 35.51
CA GLY A 130 -17.25 -15.79 35.65
C GLY A 130 -17.93 -16.61 34.55
N GLY A 131 -18.43 -15.97 33.49
CA GLY A 131 -19.16 -16.64 32.41
C GLY A 131 -18.29 -17.26 31.31
N TYR A 132 -16.98 -16.97 31.25
CA TYR A 132 -16.13 -17.30 30.10
C TYR A 132 -16.12 -18.80 29.79
N TYR A 133 -15.94 -19.65 30.81
CA TYR A 133 -15.86 -21.10 30.63
C TYR A 133 -17.22 -21.75 30.29
N GLY A 134 -18.33 -21.03 30.49
CA GLY A 134 -19.67 -21.45 30.09
C GLY A 134 -20.11 -20.93 28.72
N SER A 135 -19.29 -20.12 28.06
CA SER A 135 -19.62 -19.45 26.81
C SER A 135 -19.70 -20.41 25.61
N GLU A 136 -20.46 -20.04 24.57
CA GLU A 136 -20.53 -20.79 23.32
C GLU A 136 -19.16 -20.82 22.67
N PHE A 137 -18.48 -19.67 22.62
CA PHE A 137 -17.13 -19.57 22.10
C PHE A 137 -16.16 -20.55 22.78
N TYR A 138 -16.17 -20.63 24.11
CA TYR A 138 -15.26 -21.52 24.81
C TYR A 138 -15.52 -22.99 24.48
N ASN A 139 -16.80 -23.39 24.44
CA ASN A 139 -17.17 -24.79 24.26
C ASN A 139 -17.10 -25.25 22.79
N GLU A 140 -17.44 -24.38 21.84
CA GLU A 140 -17.49 -24.73 20.41
C GLU A 140 -16.21 -24.38 19.64
N VAL A 141 -15.41 -23.44 20.14
CA VAL A 141 -14.17 -23.00 19.46
C VAL A 141 -12.95 -23.28 20.32
N ALA A 142 -12.87 -22.75 21.54
CA ALA A 142 -11.66 -22.85 22.33
C ALA A 142 -11.31 -24.31 22.68
N ILE A 143 -12.28 -25.14 23.09
CA ILE A 143 -12.03 -26.56 23.40
C ILE A 143 -11.65 -27.37 22.14
N PRO A 144 -12.44 -27.37 21.03
CA PRO A 144 -12.13 -28.20 19.87
C PRO A 144 -10.78 -27.87 19.22
N PHE A 145 -10.40 -26.59 19.24
CA PHE A 145 -9.12 -26.12 18.71
C PHE A 145 -7.99 -26.08 19.76
N LYS A 146 -8.17 -26.73 20.91
CA LYS A 146 -7.13 -26.88 21.95
C LYS A 146 -6.59 -25.55 22.51
N ALA A 147 -7.42 -24.52 22.52
CA ALA A 147 -7.12 -23.18 23.03
C ALA A 147 -7.80 -22.91 24.39
N ARG A 148 -7.70 -23.85 25.33
CA ARG A 148 -8.39 -23.78 26.64
C ARG A 148 -7.85 -22.70 27.57
N ALA A 149 -6.58 -22.38 27.45
CA ALA A 149 -5.95 -21.27 28.14
C ALA A 149 -5.30 -20.36 27.12
N THR A 150 -5.56 -19.06 27.21
CA THR A 150 -4.95 -18.05 26.34
C THR A 150 -4.22 -17.03 27.19
N MET A 151 -3.00 -16.69 26.78
CA MET A 151 -2.22 -15.56 27.27
C MET A 151 -2.10 -14.57 26.12
N ALA A 152 -2.37 -13.29 26.37
CA ALA A 152 -2.49 -12.35 25.28
C ALA A 152 -1.99 -10.95 25.61
N LEU A 153 -1.52 -10.31 24.54
CA LEU A 153 -1.17 -8.90 24.47
C LEU A 153 -2.16 -8.21 23.54
N ALA A 154 -2.51 -6.97 23.86
CA ALA A 154 -3.27 -6.10 22.97
C ALA A 154 -2.61 -4.72 22.93
N VAL A 155 -2.48 -4.18 21.73
CA VAL A 155 -2.05 -2.80 21.50
C VAL A 155 -3.06 -2.10 20.60
N HIS A 156 -3.14 -0.79 20.72
CA HIS A 156 -4.02 0.03 19.88
C HIS A 156 -3.17 1.05 19.13
N GLY A 157 -3.44 1.18 17.83
CA GLY A 157 -2.80 2.15 16.96
C GLY A 157 -3.80 2.79 16.00
N PRO A 158 -3.32 3.57 15.00
CA PRO A 158 -4.19 4.30 14.09
C PRO A 158 -5.13 3.42 13.26
N GLU A 159 -4.71 2.19 12.97
CA GLU A 159 -5.52 1.21 12.22
C GLU A 159 -6.43 0.35 13.11
N GLY A 160 -6.44 0.61 14.43
CA GLY A 160 -7.22 -0.13 15.41
C GLY A 160 -6.37 -1.00 16.33
N GLU A 161 -7.06 -1.94 16.96
CA GLU A 161 -6.55 -2.92 17.91
C GLU A 161 -5.84 -4.07 17.17
N VAL A 162 -4.67 -4.44 17.70
CA VAL A 162 -3.96 -5.67 17.32
C VAL A 162 -3.76 -6.49 18.57
N MET A 163 -4.11 -7.76 18.49
CA MET A 163 -3.97 -8.69 19.61
C MET A 163 -3.07 -9.85 19.22
N LEU A 164 -2.21 -10.27 20.14
CA LEU A 164 -1.41 -11.47 20.01
C LEU A 164 -1.84 -12.40 21.14
N GLY A 165 -2.33 -13.59 20.81
CA GLY A 165 -2.71 -14.63 21.75
C GLY A 165 -1.85 -15.88 21.57
N VAL A 166 -1.36 -16.41 22.68
CA VAL A 166 -0.73 -17.73 22.77
C VAL A 166 -1.70 -18.66 23.49
N ASN A 167 -1.97 -19.81 22.89
CA ASN A 167 -2.97 -20.75 23.37
C ASN A 167 -2.34 -22.05 23.86
N ASN A 168 -2.97 -22.65 24.86
CA ASN A 168 -2.59 -23.94 25.44
C ASN A 168 -3.82 -24.83 25.66
N GLU A 169 -3.67 -26.12 25.40
CA GLU A 169 -4.61 -27.15 25.86
C GLU A 169 -4.43 -27.38 27.37
N ARG A 170 -3.17 -27.37 27.81
CA ARG A 170 -2.74 -27.52 29.20
C ARG A 170 -1.60 -26.53 29.45
N PRO A 171 -1.85 -25.40 30.14
CA PRO A 171 -0.83 -24.38 30.30
C PRO A 171 0.30 -24.86 31.20
N VAL A 172 1.55 -24.64 30.77
CA VAL A 172 2.76 -24.92 31.56
C VAL A 172 2.98 -23.81 32.59
N LEU A 173 2.78 -22.56 32.17
CA LEU A 173 2.81 -21.39 33.02
C LEU A 173 1.47 -21.21 33.72
N ASP A 174 1.47 -20.84 35.00
CA ASP A 174 0.24 -20.52 35.72
C ASP A 174 -0.35 -19.20 35.17
N PRO A 175 -1.53 -19.23 34.49
CA PRO A 175 -2.12 -18.05 33.85
C PRO A 175 -2.53 -16.92 34.81
N LEU A 176 -2.55 -17.18 36.12
CA LEU A 176 -2.85 -16.19 37.14
C LEU A 176 -1.61 -15.74 37.94
N SER A 177 -0.45 -16.34 37.68
CA SER A 177 0.78 -15.95 38.39
C SER A 177 1.26 -14.55 38.01
N GLU A 178 1.82 -13.84 39.00
CA GLU A 178 2.44 -12.52 38.78
C GLU A 178 3.61 -12.60 37.77
N ASP A 179 4.33 -13.72 37.75
CA ASP A 179 5.44 -13.93 36.81
C ASP A 179 4.96 -14.03 35.36
N THR A 180 3.88 -14.77 35.11
CA THR A 180 3.32 -14.89 33.74
C THR A 180 2.84 -13.54 33.24
N LEU A 181 2.12 -12.80 34.08
CA LEU A 181 1.61 -11.48 33.72
C LEU A 181 2.73 -10.45 33.57
N GLY A 182 3.75 -10.56 34.40
CA GLY A 182 4.96 -9.77 34.30
C GLY A 182 5.71 -10.02 32.99
N LEU A 183 5.86 -11.29 32.58
CA LEU A 183 6.45 -11.67 31.30
C LEU A 183 5.70 -11.05 30.12
N LEU A 184 4.36 -11.13 30.13
CA LEU A 184 3.52 -10.51 29.10
C LEU A 184 3.67 -8.98 29.10
N ALA A 185 3.58 -8.34 30.27
CA ALA A 185 3.74 -6.90 30.41
C ALA A 185 5.11 -6.40 29.93
N LEU A 186 6.17 -7.20 30.08
CA LEU A 186 7.51 -6.89 29.60
C LEU A 186 7.60 -6.84 28.06
N MET A 187 6.81 -7.65 27.36
CA MET A 187 6.78 -7.68 25.89
C MET A 187 5.98 -6.52 25.29
N LEU A 188 5.03 -5.95 26.06
CA LEU A 188 4.08 -4.97 25.57
C LEU A 188 4.72 -3.72 24.92
N PRO A 189 5.77 -3.09 25.47
CA PRO A 189 6.40 -1.92 24.85
C PRO A 189 7.02 -2.23 23.47
N ALA A 190 7.64 -3.40 23.33
CA ALA A 190 8.26 -3.82 22.07
C ALA A 190 7.20 -4.17 21.03
N PHE A 191 6.13 -4.86 21.43
CA PHE A 191 5.01 -5.14 20.55
C PHE A 191 4.37 -3.86 20.03
N ARG A 192 4.11 -2.89 20.91
CA ARG A 192 3.58 -1.57 20.55
C ARG A 192 4.50 -0.83 19.57
N ALA A 193 5.81 -0.78 19.87
CA ALA A 193 6.78 -0.10 19.02
C ALA A 193 6.83 -0.72 17.60
N GLY A 194 6.87 -2.05 17.51
CA GLY A 194 6.85 -2.76 16.23
C GLY A 194 5.60 -2.46 15.40
N PHE A 195 4.43 -2.49 16.05
CA PHE A 195 3.17 -2.17 15.37
C PHE A 195 3.10 -0.71 14.93
N GLU A 196 3.48 0.24 15.79
CA GLU A 196 3.53 1.66 15.42
C GLU A 196 4.45 1.93 14.23
N MET A 197 5.59 1.24 14.14
CA MET A 197 6.50 1.37 12.99
C MET A 197 5.83 0.94 11.68
N LEU A 198 5.03 -0.14 11.69
CA LEU A 198 4.25 -0.56 10.52
C LEU A 198 3.18 0.47 10.16
N SER A 199 2.35 0.88 11.14
CA SER A 199 1.26 1.83 10.90
C SER A 199 1.78 3.18 10.38
N ARG A 200 2.92 3.66 10.88
CA ARG A 200 3.52 4.92 10.39
C ARG A 200 3.94 4.82 8.93
N LEU A 201 4.49 3.68 8.50
CA LEU A 201 4.88 3.48 7.11
C LEU A 201 3.66 3.40 6.20
N GLU A 202 2.63 2.63 6.59
CA GLU A 202 1.40 2.50 5.81
C GLU A 202 0.66 3.83 5.70
N PHE A 203 0.57 4.58 6.79
CA PHE A 203 0.00 5.93 6.79
C PHE A 203 0.78 6.90 5.88
N SER A 204 2.11 6.90 5.97
CA SER A 204 2.97 7.75 5.13
C SER A 204 2.80 7.40 3.65
N ARG A 205 2.78 6.10 3.33
CA ARG A 205 2.55 5.61 1.97
C ARG A 205 1.17 6.01 1.45
N HIS A 206 0.11 5.86 2.25
CA HIS A 206 -1.25 6.22 1.85
C HIS A 206 -1.41 7.73 1.63
N THR A 207 -0.86 8.55 2.54
CA THR A 207 -0.87 10.01 2.43
C THR A 207 -0.15 10.46 1.16
N LEU A 208 1.03 9.89 0.88
CA LEU A 208 1.78 10.22 -0.32
C LEU A 208 1.09 9.72 -1.59
N ALA A 209 0.53 8.51 -1.60
CA ALA A 209 -0.27 8.00 -2.73
C ALA A 209 -1.44 8.95 -3.04
N THR A 210 -2.21 9.35 -2.03
CA THR A 210 -3.32 10.30 -2.19
C THR A 210 -2.87 11.65 -2.77
N ALA A 211 -1.73 12.17 -2.29
CA ALA A 211 -1.15 13.39 -2.84
C ALA A 211 -0.72 13.22 -4.31
N LEU A 212 -0.11 12.09 -4.66
CA LEU A 212 0.32 11.77 -6.03
C LEU A 212 -0.86 11.53 -6.98
N ASP A 213 -1.98 10.98 -6.49
CA ASP A 213 -3.22 10.81 -7.26
C ASP A 213 -3.88 12.15 -7.62
N GLY A 214 -3.67 13.20 -6.82
CA GLY A 214 -4.14 14.55 -7.11
C GLY A 214 -3.35 15.28 -8.21
N LEU A 215 -2.24 14.72 -8.69
CA LEU A 215 -1.38 15.34 -9.70
C LEU A 215 -1.81 14.95 -11.13
N ALA A 216 -1.74 15.91 -12.05
CA ALA A 216 -2.05 15.71 -13.47
C ALA A 216 -0.92 14.97 -14.24
N GLU A 217 0.28 14.96 -13.69
CA GLU A 217 1.44 14.25 -14.22
C GLU A 217 1.32 12.75 -13.94
N GLY A 218 1.83 11.92 -14.85
CA GLY A 218 1.88 10.49 -14.63
C GLY A 218 2.93 10.16 -13.58
N MET A 219 2.54 9.46 -12.51
CA MET A 219 3.43 9.11 -11.41
C MET A 219 3.62 7.61 -11.31
N MET A 220 4.85 7.15 -11.09
CA MET A 220 5.18 5.79 -10.70
C MET A 220 6.15 5.78 -9.52
N VAL A 221 6.06 4.77 -8.66
CA VAL A 221 7.05 4.52 -7.61
C VAL A 221 7.58 3.10 -7.72
N PHE A 222 8.91 2.95 -7.69
CA PHE A 222 9.59 1.67 -7.71
C PHE A 222 10.43 1.45 -6.46
N GLY A 223 10.42 0.23 -5.92
CA GLY A 223 11.33 -0.18 -4.84
C GLY A 223 12.75 -0.25 -5.36
N LEU A 224 13.71 0.39 -4.67
CA LEU A 224 15.11 0.39 -5.11
C LEU A 224 15.80 -0.94 -4.82
N ALA A 225 15.30 -1.69 -3.83
CA ALA A 225 15.81 -3.00 -3.44
C ALA A 225 15.50 -4.10 -4.47
N ASP A 226 14.35 -4.07 -5.13
CA ASP A 226 13.87 -5.15 -6.02
C ASP A 226 13.45 -4.65 -7.42
N SER A 227 13.49 -3.34 -7.67
CA SER A 227 12.96 -2.69 -8.89
C SER A 227 11.49 -3.01 -9.16
N ARG A 228 10.74 -3.40 -8.12
CA ARG A 228 9.31 -3.71 -8.23
C ARG A 228 8.52 -2.42 -8.26
N GLU A 229 7.51 -2.36 -9.11
CA GLU A 229 6.55 -1.26 -9.09
C GLU A 229 5.70 -1.36 -7.81
N LEU A 230 5.72 -0.29 -7.02
CA LEU A 230 4.97 -0.17 -5.77
C LEU A 230 3.67 0.60 -5.95
N TYR A 231 3.62 1.49 -6.94
CA TYR A 231 2.50 2.40 -7.19
C TYR A 231 2.54 3.02 -8.59
N ARG A 232 1.35 3.29 -9.13
CA ARG A 232 1.11 4.18 -10.26
C ARG A 232 -0.18 4.96 -10.03
N ASN A 233 -0.22 6.23 -10.45
CA ASN A 233 -1.42 7.06 -10.28
C ASN A 233 -2.39 6.93 -11.48
N GLY A 234 -3.61 7.43 -11.28
CA GLY A 234 -4.65 7.44 -12.32
C GLY A 234 -4.27 8.24 -13.58
N ALA A 235 -3.53 9.35 -13.41
CA ALA A 235 -3.10 10.19 -14.53
C ALA A 235 -2.19 9.44 -15.51
N LEU A 236 -1.25 8.62 -15.01
CA LEU A 236 -0.40 7.81 -15.88
C LEU A 236 -1.20 6.74 -16.62
N ILE A 237 -2.13 6.08 -15.92
CA ILE A 237 -2.99 5.05 -16.53
C ILE A 237 -3.75 5.67 -17.71
N ALA A 238 -4.39 6.81 -17.50
CA ALA A 238 -5.10 7.53 -18.56
C ALA A 238 -4.17 8.00 -19.68
N MET A 239 -3.00 8.53 -19.34
CA MET A 239 -2.00 9.01 -20.30
C MET A 239 -1.52 7.90 -21.25
N LEU A 240 -1.26 6.71 -20.72
CA LEU A 240 -0.75 5.57 -21.48
C LEU A 240 -1.86 4.77 -22.18
N ALA A 241 -3.08 4.78 -21.66
CA ALA A 241 -4.20 4.02 -22.24
C ALA A 241 -4.44 4.36 -23.72
N ASP A 242 -4.24 5.62 -24.10
CA ASP A 242 -4.45 6.06 -25.46
C ASP A 242 -3.23 5.84 -26.38
N ASP A 243 -2.05 5.49 -25.85
CA ASP A 243 -0.85 5.28 -26.66
C ASP A 243 -0.70 3.80 -27.05
N PRO A 244 -0.81 3.43 -28.35
CA PRO A 244 -0.64 2.04 -28.76
C PRO A 244 0.79 1.51 -28.53
N GLU A 245 1.77 2.40 -28.31
CA GLU A 245 3.16 2.07 -28.00
C GLU A 245 3.51 2.33 -26.52
N HIS A 246 2.53 2.40 -25.61
CA HIS A 246 2.78 2.62 -24.18
C HIS A 246 3.82 1.68 -23.57
N LEU A 247 3.91 0.42 -24.05
CA LEU A 247 4.92 -0.54 -23.60
C LEU A 247 6.36 -0.09 -23.87
N VAL A 248 6.60 0.76 -24.88
CA VAL A 248 7.93 1.37 -25.12
C VAL A 248 8.29 2.30 -23.98
N VAL A 249 7.33 3.10 -23.51
CA VAL A 249 7.48 4.02 -22.39
C VAL A 249 7.77 3.27 -21.10
N GLU A 250 6.93 2.29 -20.77
CA GLU A 250 7.08 1.49 -19.53
C GLU A 250 8.40 0.71 -19.49
N ARG A 251 8.80 0.07 -20.61
CA ARG A 251 10.07 -0.66 -20.67
C ARG A 251 11.28 0.26 -20.49
N ARG A 252 11.26 1.44 -21.11
CA ARG A 252 12.36 2.42 -21.01
C ARG A 252 12.49 2.93 -19.56
N ILE A 253 11.37 3.22 -18.90
CA ILE A 253 11.35 3.60 -17.49
C ILE A 253 11.95 2.48 -16.63
N LEU A 254 11.49 1.24 -16.79
CA LEU A 254 11.97 0.11 -16.00
C LEU A 254 13.47 -0.15 -16.21
N GLN A 255 13.98 0.00 -17.44
CA GLN A 255 15.41 -0.09 -17.74
C GLN A 255 16.23 0.95 -16.97
N LEU A 256 15.76 2.21 -16.96
CA LEU A 256 16.43 3.30 -16.25
C LEU A 256 16.38 3.10 -14.73
N VAL A 257 15.25 2.65 -14.18
CA VAL A 257 15.12 2.28 -12.77
C VAL A 257 16.14 1.20 -12.41
N ARG A 258 16.20 0.10 -13.18
CA ARG A 258 17.17 -0.98 -12.94
C ARG A 258 18.62 -0.49 -13.01
N GLY A 259 18.93 0.41 -13.94
CA GLY A 259 20.23 1.07 -14.02
C GLY A 259 20.56 1.88 -12.77
N LEU A 260 19.62 2.67 -12.26
CA LEU A 260 19.76 3.43 -11.02
C LEU A 260 19.96 2.51 -9.80
N CYS A 261 19.19 1.42 -9.71
CA CYS A 261 19.33 0.41 -8.66
C CYS A 261 20.74 -0.21 -8.67
N PHE A 262 21.25 -0.56 -9.85
CA PHE A 262 22.59 -1.13 -10.01
C PHE A 262 23.70 -0.15 -9.57
N MET A 263 23.63 1.09 -10.03
CA MET A 263 24.61 2.14 -9.70
C MET A 263 24.72 2.40 -8.19
N LYS A 264 23.60 2.37 -7.47
CA LYS A 264 23.60 2.60 -6.03
C LYS A 264 24.21 1.45 -5.22
N ARG A 265 23.91 0.21 -5.60
CA ARG A 265 24.51 -0.97 -4.94
C ARG A 265 26.03 -0.97 -5.04
N GLY A 266 26.59 -0.44 -6.14
CA GLY A 266 28.04 -0.28 -6.31
C GLY A 266 28.69 0.88 -5.53
N ARG A 267 27.89 1.78 -4.93
CA ARG A 267 28.36 2.95 -4.16
C ARG A 267 27.82 2.97 -2.72
N ALA A 268 27.66 1.80 -2.11
CA ALA A 268 27.13 1.65 -0.75
C ALA A 268 27.93 2.52 0.25
N GLY A 269 27.32 3.61 0.73
CA GLY A 269 27.93 4.55 1.68
C GLY A 269 27.77 6.03 1.31
N GLU A 270 27.60 6.37 0.03
CA GLU A 270 27.35 7.75 -0.40
C GLU A 270 25.84 8.02 -0.57
N ARG A 271 25.34 9.07 0.08
CA ARG A 271 24.04 9.68 -0.26
C ARG A 271 24.14 10.17 -1.70
N LEU A 272 23.61 9.42 -2.67
CA LEU A 272 23.41 9.88 -4.03
C LEU A 272 22.51 11.13 -4.00
N ARG A 273 23.11 12.32 -3.97
CA ARG A 273 22.50 13.53 -4.52
C ARG A 273 22.59 13.42 -6.04
N ALA A 274 21.78 12.54 -6.62
CA ALA A 274 21.71 12.46 -8.07
C ALA A 274 20.76 13.57 -8.58
N PRO A 275 21.19 14.40 -9.56
CA PRO A 275 20.26 15.29 -10.24
C PRO A 275 19.16 14.43 -10.86
N ALA A 276 17.93 14.94 -10.84
CA ALA A 276 16.80 14.36 -11.54
C ALA A 276 17.25 13.83 -12.91
N VAL A 277 17.35 12.51 -13.09
CA VAL A 277 17.63 11.95 -14.41
C VAL A 277 16.42 12.35 -15.26
N LEU A 278 16.68 12.99 -16.38
CA LEU A 278 15.66 13.37 -17.35
C LEU A 278 15.89 12.53 -18.60
N ASP A 279 14.88 11.76 -19.00
CA ASP A 279 14.90 10.98 -20.25
C ASP A 279 13.71 11.40 -21.12
N GLU A 280 13.93 11.55 -22.42
CA GLU A 280 12.86 11.81 -23.39
C GLU A 280 12.57 10.52 -24.16
N ILE A 281 11.33 10.04 -24.07
CA ILE A 281 10.89 8.77 -24.64
C ILE A 281 9.87 9.07 -25.73
N ALA A 282 10.22 8.78 -26.98
CA ALA A 282 9.34 9.01 -28.11
C ALA A 282 8.55 7.75 -28.49
N THR A 283 7.25 7.91 -28.67
CA THR A 283 6.36 7.00 -29.39
C THR A 283 5.92 7.66 -30.70
N ARG A 284 5.18 6.93 -31.53
CA ARG A 284 4.49 7.48 -32.70
C ARG A 284 3.42 8.52 -32.32
N ARG A 285 2.87 8.42 -31.10
CA ARG A 285 1.79 9.30 -30.62
C ARG A 285 2.33 10.54 -29.92
N ALA A 286 3.31 10.39 -29.04
CA ALA A 286 3.79 11.46 -28.17
C ALA A 286 5.27 11.33 -27.81
N ARG A 287 5.82 12.35 -27.16
CA ARG A 287 7.18 12.33 -26.60
C ARG A 287 7.15 12.57 -25.10
N TYR A 288 7.26 11.54 -24.30
CA TYR A 288 7.21 11.62 -22.85
C TYR A 288 8.52 12.15 -22.28
N ARG A 289 8.46 12.92 -21.19
CA ARG A 289 9.63 13.24 -20.36
C ARG A 289 9.48 12.55 -19.02
N ALA A 290 10.45 11.72 -18.68
CA ALA A 290 10.50 11.01 -17.41
C ALA A 290 11.57 11.64 -16.51
N ARG A 291 11.18 12.02 -15.30
CA ARG A 291 12.03 12.59 -14.26
C ARG A 291 12.10 11.65 -13.07
N PHE A 292 13.31 11.22 -12.70
CA PHE A 292 13.54 10.25 -11.63
C PHE A 292 14.05 10.94 -10.37
N THR A 293 13.38 10.71 -9.24
CA THR A 293 13.72 11.27 -7.92
C THR A 293 13.87 10.14 -6.90
N LEU A 294 14.95 10.15 -6.12
CA LEU A 294 15.12 9.19 -5.03
C LEU A 294 14.27 9.60 -3.81
N LEU A 295 13.51 8.65 -3.28
CA LEU A 295 12.81 8.76 -2.02
C LEU A 295 13.61 8.01 -0.95
N SER A 296 13.80 8.65 0.20
CA SER A 296 14.41 8.01 1.36
C SER A 296 13.55 6.86 1.90
N SER A 297 14.20 5.95 2.63
CA SER A 297 13.51 4.91 3.38
C SER A 297 12.45 5.50 4.32
N GLY A 298 11.36 4.75 4.53
CA GLY A 298 10.26 5.15 5.42
C GLY A 298 9.22 6.08 4.79
N ILE A 299 9.48 6.65 3.61
CA ILE A 299 8.54 7.56 2.94
C ILE A 299 7.43 6.80 2.20
N PHE A 300 7.81 5.81 1.38
CA PHE A 300 6.87 5.02 0.55
C PHE A 300 7.03 3.51 0.77
N SER A 301 8.24 3.08 1.09
CA SER A 301 8.63 1.70 1.41
C SER A 301 9.62 1.69 2.56
N ARG A 302 9.87 0.50 3.14
CA ARG A 302 10.96 0.29 4.10
C ARG A 302 12.28 0.76 3.53
N ASP A 303 12.63 0.24 2.35
CA ASP A 303 13.83 0.62 1.64
C ASP A 303 13.59 1.92 0.86
N GLU A 304 14.66 2.49 0.35
CA GLU A 304 14.58 3.63 -0.55
C GLU A 304 13.80 3.27 -1.82
N ALA A 305 13.21 4.27 -2.45
CA ALA A 305 12.41 4.12 -3.65
C ALA A 305 12.81 5.13 -4.72
N VAL A 306 12.32 4.93 -5.95
CA VAL A 306 12.44 5.87 -7.06
C VAL A 306 11.05 6.35 -7.44
N LEU A 307 10.77 7.63 -7.27
CA LEU A 307 9.61 8.30 -7.85
C LEU A 307 9.93 8.72 -9.27
N VAL A 308 9.08 8.35 -10.22
CA VAL A 308 9.16 8.73 -11.63
C VAL A 308 7.97 9.63 -11.94
N ALA A 309 8.25 10.90 -12.24
CA ALA A 309 7.27 11.84 -12.76
C ALA A 309 7.35 11.84 -14.29
N ILE A 310 6.23 11.64 -14.96
CA ILE A 310 6.12 11.45 -16.40
C ILE A 310 5.19 12.53 -16.92
N GLU A 311 5.76 13.40 -17.74
CA GLU A 311 5.02 14.45 -18.44
C GLU A 311 4.82 14.01 -19.89
N ALA A 312 3.57 13.93 -20.33
CA ALA A 312 3.25 14.00 -21.74
C ALA A 312 3.19 15.49 -22.12
N PRO A 313 4.01 15.98 -23.06
CA PRO A 313 3.83 17.31 -23.60
C PRO A 313 2.43 17.39 -24.23
N ALA A 314 1.80 18.55 -24.09
CA ALA A 314 0.53 18.84 -24.76
C ALA A 314 0.61 18.42 -26.24
N PRO A 315 -0.43 17.75 -26.78
CA PRO A 315 -0.43 17.30 -28.16
C PRO A 315 -0.15 18.51 -29.06
N ARG A 316 0.93 18.43 -29.84
CA ARG A 316 1.35 19.51 -30.74
C ARG A 316 0.83 19.21 -32.12
N LEU A 317 0.29 20.24 -32.77
CA LEU A 317 -0.02 20.12 -34.19
C LEU A 317 1.27 19.77 -34.96
N PRO A 318 1.20 18.83 -35.91
CA PRO A 318 2.33 18.47 -36.76
C PRO A 318 2.81 19.68 -37.58
N SER A 319 4.06 19.67 -38.03
CA SER A 319 4.56 20.75 -38.88
C SER A 319 3.94 20.70 -40.29
N ALA A 320 3.87 21.82 -41.01
CA ALA A 320 3.36 21.83 -42.39
C ALA A 320 4.11 20.87 -43.35
N PRO A 321 5.46 20.75 -43.27
CA PRO A 321 6.19 19.70 -44.00
C PRO A 321 5.74 18.27 -43.62
N THR A 322 5.49 18.01 -42.34
CA THR A 322 4.99 16.70 -41.87
C THR A 322 3.62 16.39 -42.48
N LEU A 323 2.71 17.36 -42.50
CA LEU A 323 1.39 17.21 -43.11
C LEU A 323 1.46 16.95 -44.61
N THR A 324 2.34 17.68 -45.30
CA THR A 324 2.61 17.51 -46.74
C THR A 324 3.08 16.08 -47.03
N ALA A 325 4.04 15.59 -46.27
CA ALA A 325 4.60 14.25 -46.46
C ALA A 325 3.59 13.14 -46.14
N ARG A 326 2.85 13.29 -45.03
CA ARG A 326 1.96 12.27 -44.47
C ARG A 326 0.64 12.12 -45.24
N TYR A 327 0.02 13.24 -45.58
CA TYR A 327 -1.34 13.27 -46.15
C TYR A 327 -1.38 13.75 -47.60
N LYS A 328 -0.20 13.92 -48.23
CA LYS A 328 -0.08 14.44 -49.61
C LYS A 328 -0.81 15.78 -49.80
N LEU A 329 -0.85 16.58 -48.73
CA LEU A 329 -1.32 17.97 -48.82
C LEU A 329 -0.31 18.79 -49.61
N THR A 330 -0.79 19.74 -50.38
CA THR A 330 0.05 20.82 -50.90
C THR A 330 0.55 21.69 -49.75
N LYS A 331 1.62 22.48 -49.97
CA LYS A 331 2.12 23.44 -48.98
C LYS A 331 1.00 24.36 -48.46
N ARG A 332 0.13 24.81 -49.37
CA ARG A 332 -0.98 25.71 -49.03
C ARG A 332 -2.08 25.01 -48.22
N GLU A 333 -2.43 23.78 -48.59
CA GLU A 333 -3.40 22.98 -47.82
C GLU A 333 -2.87 22.66 -46.41
N ALA A 334 -1.57 22.38 -46.26
CA ALA A 334 -0.98 22.14 -44.95
C ALA A 334 -1.02 23.39 -44.05
N GLU A 335 -0.75 24.58 -44.60
CA GLU A 335 -0.89 25.85 -43.87
C GLU A 335 -2.35 26.11 -43.43
N VAL A 336 -3.31 25.90 -44.34
CA VAL A 336 -4.75 26.05 -44.04
C VAL A 336 -5.20 25.05 -42.99
N ALA A 337 -4.79 23.78 -43.08
CA ALA A 337 -5.15 22.72 -42.15
C ALA A 337 -4.70 23.04 -40.71
N LEU A 338 -3.48 23.58 -40.53
CA LEU A 338 -2.97 23.96 -39.21
C LEU A 338 -3.76 25.13 -38.61
N LYS A 339 -4.06 26.15 -39.41
CA LYS A 339 -4.83 27.31 -38.99
C LYS A 339 -6.28 26.94 -38.64
N LEU A 340 -6.90 26.05 -39.41
CA LEU A 340 -8.22 25.47 -39.11
C LEU A 340 -8.21 24.69 -37.79
N ALA A 341 -7.17 23.88 -37.55
CA ALA A 341 -7.05 23.10 -36.33
C ALA A 341 -6.82 23.96 -35.07
N THR A 342 -6.28 25.17 -35.24
CA THR A 342 -6.20 26.18 -34.16
C THR A 342 -7.48 27.01 -33.98
N GLY A 343 -8.54 26.74 -34.76
CA GLY A 343 -9.86 27.38 -34.61
C GLY A 343 -10.08 28.62 -35.48
N ALA A 344 -9.23 28.91 -36.46
CA ALA A 344 -9.45 30.05 -37.36
C ALA A 344 -10.74 29.89 -38.18
N SER A 345 -11.50 30.97 -38.33
CA SER A 345 -12.69 31.00 -39.21
C SER A 345 -12.29 31.13 -40.69
N ASP A 346 -13.20 30.82 -41.61
CA ASP A 346 -12.93 30.99 -43.05
C ASP A 346 -12.66 32.46 -43.41
N VAL A 347 -13.30 33.40 -42.69
CA VAL A 347 -13.10 34.84 -42.88
C VAL A 347 -11.72 35.27 -42.40
N ASP A 348 -11.26 34.74 -41.26
CA ASP A 348 -9.93 35.03 -40.75
C ASP A 348 -8.85 34.42 -41.64
N LEU A 349 -9.08 33.21 -42.12
CA LEU A 349 -8.22 32.55 -43.10
C LEU A 349 -8.15 33.34 -44.40
N ALA A 350 -9.28 33.76 -44.96
CA ALA A 350 -9.33 34.57 -46.18
C ALA A 350 -8.48 35.85 -46.03
N ARG A 351 -8.65 36.55 -44.90
CA ARG A 351 -7.89 37.77 -44.56
C ARG A 351 -6.39 37.49 -44.40
N MET A 352 -6.02 36.47 -43.62
CA MET A 352 -4.62 36.11 -43.36
C MET A 352 -3.89 35.67 -44.63
N LEU A 353 -4.61 35.03 -45.55
CA LEU A 353 -4.05 34.38 -46.71
C LEU A 353 -4.16 35.22 -47.99
N GLY A 354 -4.85 36.36 -47.95
CA GLY A 354 -5.05 37.24 -49.10
C GLY A 354 -5.90 36.60 -50.20
N ILE A 355 -6.84 35.73 -49.85
CA ILE A 355 -7.69 34.98 -50.79
C ILE A 355 -9.16 35.14 -50.42
N SER A 356 -10.07 34.78 -51.33
CA SER A 356 -11.50 34.82 -51.06
C SER A 356 -11.93 33.73 -50.05
N ALA A 357 -13.00 33.99 -49.29
CA ALA A 357 -13.59 32.97 -48.40
C ALA A 357 -14.07 31.73 -49.18
N HIS A 358 -14.50 31.91 -50.43
CA HIS A 358 -14.83 30.82 -51.34
C HIS A 358 -13.62 29.91 -51.62
N THR A 359 -12.44 30.50 -51.85
CA THR A 359 -11.18 29.76 -52.03
C THR A 359 -10.77 29.01 -50.76
N VAL A 360 -10.95 29.60 -49.57
CA VAL A 360 -10.71 28.91 -48.29
C VAL A 360 -11.63 27.69 -48.12
N ARG A 361 -12.90 27.83 -48.51
CA ARG A 361 -13.87 26.73 -48.45
C ARG A 361 -13.44 25.55 -49.32
N HIS A 362 -13.00 25.83 -50.55
CA HIS A 362 -12.45 24.78 -51.43
C HIS A 362 -11.20 24.11 -50.85
N HIS A 363 -10.27 24.87 -50.26
CA HIS A 363 -9.13 24.26 -49.58
C HIS A 363 -9.59 23.37 -48.41
N THR A 364 -10.58 23.81 -47.64
CA THR A 364 -11.13 23.05 -46.51
C THR A 364 -11.77 21.75 -46.95
N GLU A 365 -12.58 21.77 -48.01
CA GLU A 365 -13.21 20.59 -48.61
C GLU A 365 -12.16 19.56 -49.09
N ASN A 366 -11.12 20.03 -49.78
CA ASN A 366 -10.03 19.18 -50.22
C ASN A 366 -9.23 18.57 -49.06
N ILE A 367 -8.97 19.35 -48.01
CA ILE A 367 -8.29 18.86 -46.80
C ILE A 367 -9.14 17.78 -46.12
N PHE A 368 -10.43 18.03 -45.93
CA PHE A 368 -11.35 17.08 -45.32
C PHE A 368 -11.43 15.77 -46.10
N ALA A 369 -11.48 15.83 -47.43
CA ALA A 369 -11.44 14.65 -48.28
C ALA A 369 -10.12 13.89 -48.15
N LYS A 370 -8.97 14.58 -48.21
CA LYS A 370 -7.64 13.94 -48.11
C LYS A 370 -7.36 13.30 -46.75
N LEU A 371 -7.90 13.87 -45.67
CA LEU A 371 -7.71 13.38 -44.30
C LEU A 371 -8.87 12.49 -43.84
N ASN A 372 -9.89 12.29 -44.68
CA ASN A 372 -11.10 11.53 -44.37
C ASN A 372 -11.77 11.98 -43.05
N VAL A 373 -11.96 13.29 -42.90
CA VAL A 373 -12.62 13.92 -41.75
C VAL A 373 -13.81 14.75 -42.21
N HIS A 374 -14.83 14.89 -41.37
CA HIS A 374 -16.10 15.53 -41.77
C HIS A 374 -16.39 16.84 -41.04
N SER A 375 -15.48 17.32 -40.20
CA SER A 375 -15.66 18.59 -39.49
C SER A 375 -14.33 19.21 -39.09
N ARG A 376 -14.33 20.51 -38.76
CA ARG A 376 -13.15 21.20 -38.22
C ARG A 376 -12.70 20.58 -36.89
N LYS A 377 -13.65 20.18 -36.03
CA LYS A 377 -13.34 19.49 -34.77
C LYS A 377 -12.68 18.13 -35.02
N ALA A 378 -13.20 17.37 -36.00
CA ALA A 378 -12.60 16.10 -36.40
C ALA A 378 -11.21 16.30 -37.01
N LEU A 379 -11.00 17.35 -37.82
CA LEU A 379 -9.68 17.72 -38.34
C LEU A 379 -8.70 18.01 -37.20
N ALA A 380 -9.08 18.87 -36.24
CA ALA A 380 -8.23 19.20 -35.10
C ALA A 380 -7.83 17.96 -34.30
N LEU A 381 -8.80 17.10 -33.96
CA LEU A 381 -8.53 15.83 -33.27
C LEU A 381 -7.67 14.88 -34.10
N HIS A 382 -7.93 14.76 -35.40
CA HIS A 382 -7.14 13.90 -36.29
C HIS A 382 -5.67 14.35 -36.38
N LEU A 383 -5.45 15.67 -36.45
CA LEU A 383 -4.10 16.23 -36.48
C LEU A 383 -3.37 16.12 -35.13
N LEU A 384 -4.09 16.22 -34.01
CA LEU A 384 -3.53 16.08 -32.66
C LEU A 384 -3.25 14.61 -32.27
N ASN A 385 -4.08 13.67 -32.73
CA ASN A 385 -3.98 12.25 -32.38
C ASN A 385 -3.12 11.44 -33.36
N GLY A 386 -2.76 12.01 -34.51
CA GLY A 386 -1.85 11.38 -35.47
C GLY A 386 -2.34 10.03 -35.98
N GLU A 387 -3.65 9.81 -36.13
CA GLU A 387 -4.18 8.56 -36.67
C GLU A 387 -3.97 8.45 -38.19
N SER A 388 -3.62 7.25 -38.66
CA SER A 388 -3.63 6.92 -40.09
C SER A 388 -5.05 6.53 -40.52
N PRO A 389 -5.48 6.84 -41.76
CA PRO A 389 -6.80 6.45 -42.21
C PRO A 389 -6.92 4.92 -42.23
N ARG A 390 -7.97 4.38 -41.60
CA ARG A 390 -8.46 3.03 -41.88
C ARG A 390 -8.86 2.99 -43.36
N GLN A 391 -8.02 2.42 -44.21
CA GLN A 391 -8.43 2.01 -45.55
C GLN A 391 -9.39 0.84 -45.38
N ARG A 392 -10.64 1.06 -45.78
CA ARG A 392 -11.61 -0.02 -46.04
C ARG A 392 -11.31 -0.65 -47.39
#